data_AF-A0A8T7FSP1-F1
#
_entry.id   AF-A0A8T7FSP1-F1
#
_cell.length_a   1.000
_cell.length_b   1.000
_cell.length_c   1.000
_cell.angle_alpha   90.00
_cell.angle_beta   90.00
_cell.angle_gamma   90.00
#
_symmetry.space_group_name_H-M   'P 1'
#
loop_
_entity.id
_entity.type
_entity.pdbx_description
1 polymer ?
#
loop_
_entity_poly.entity_id
_entity_poly.type
_entity_poly.pdbx_seq_one_letter_code
_entity_poly.pdbx_strand_id
1 'polypeptide(L)'
;MPAIDLTRLRKQAARLTDFFFLPDEFMKHLREILEFYVNYTLRTAENVAPGSNLKTYRTPPAVLTQIQNELRFKAEENPHFALELADVLWDEGALETRLLAAFLLGRIPPQEERLLPRITAWTQQIRDPEVRAALLTTSLSRMRKETPEQFLTLVREYLHPERTRTWSNGIQALIPMIADSDFENLPAIFDLVEPIVEAAPSTLQNDLAELIVALYRASPNEAIFMLKNILGAAENPMTAVTMRRISPDFPPPLQKELRDLLRPQPLAIAKPAEPDDFIDENAPPEEKVKPARKPRKKKMDNSRIIYLHGLESNSQSGKARQFAERFPGMVTPDFTGSFEERMAQLKPILGRKKNWTIIGSSFGGLMGTVFTCNHPTQVRKLILLAPALLRDHFASYLDLEPVSVPTVVVHGTADDVVPLEPAREVAEKLFTNLKYIVVDDGHRLQEAFKELDWEEILGTDD
;
A
#
# COMPACT_ATOMS: atom_id res chain seq x y z
N MET A 1 26.09 -25.34 -4.00
CA MET A 1 24.91 -26.09 -4.47
C MET A 1 25.39 -27.41 -5.03
N PRO A 2 24.83 -28.58 -4.65
CA PRO A 2 25.05 -29.78 -5.42
C PRO A 2 24.55 -29.51 -6.85
N ALA A 3 25.31 -29.90 -7.86
CA ALA A 3 24.86 -29.80 -9.25
C ALA A 3 23.55 -30.58 -9.38
N ILE A 4 22.49 -29.93 -9.87
CA ILE A 4 21.22 -30.61 -10.13
C ILE A 4 21.48 -31.61 -11.26
N ASP A 5 21.41 -32.90 -10.97
CA ASP A 5 21.38 -33.93 -12.01
C ASP A 5 20.03 -33.84 -12.73
N LEU A 6 20.04 -33.17 -13.88
CA LEU A 6 18.86 -32.94 -14.71
C LEU A 6 18.25 -34.25 -15.22
N THR A 7 19.06 -35.27 -15.46
CA THR A 7 18.57 -36.58 -15.93
C THR A 7 17.78 -37.27 -14.82
N ARG A 8 18.30 -37.23 -13.59
CA ARG A 8 17.60 -37.75 -12.43
C ARG A 8 16.32 -36.97 -12.13
N LEU A 9 16.41 -35.64 -12.13
CA LEU A 9 15.26 -34.76 -11.88
C LEU A 9 14.14 -35.04 -12.87
N ARG A 10 14.46 -35.17 -14.16
CA ARG A 10 13.50 -35.52 -15.20
C ARG A 10 12.82 -36.87 -14.95
N LYS A 11 13.58 -37.91 -14.57
CA LYS A 11 13.01 -39.22 -14.22
C LYS A 11 12.10 -39.16 -13.00
N GLN A 12 12.48 -38.41 -11.97
CA GLN A 12 11.66 -38.23 -10.76
C GLN A 12 10.38 -37.46 -11.06
N ALA A 13 10.47 -36.36 -11.81
CA ALA A 13 9.31 -35.58 -12.23
C ALA A 13 8.38 -36.38 -13.16
N ALA A 14 8.91 -37.16 -14.10
CA ALA A 14 8.11 -38.04 -14.94
C ALA A 14 7.37 -39.09 -14.10
N ARG A 15 8.05 -39.73 -13.14
CA ARG A 15 7.42 -40.68 -12.20
C ARG A 15 6.34 -40.02 -11.33
N LEU A 16 6.51 -38.76 -10.96
CA LEU A 16 5.50 -38.02 -10.21
C LEU A 16 4.16 -37.96 -10.97
N THR A 17 4.21 -37.90 -12.31
CA THR A 17 3.01 -37.91 -13.14
C THR A 17 2.22 -39.22 -13.05
N ASP A 18 2.84 -40.35 -12.70
CA ASP A 18 2.13 -41.64 -12.52
C ASP A 18 1.07 -41.55 -11.41
N PHE A 19 1.31 -40.69 -10.42
CA PHE A 19 0.42 -40.46 -9.28
C PHE A 19 -0.57 -39.32 -9.48
N PHE A 20 -0.64 -38.71 -10.67
CA PHE A 20 -1.49 -37.55 -10.94
C PHE A 20 -2.97 -37.75 -10.55
N PHE A 21 -3.48 -38.97 -10.71
CA PHE A 21 -4.86 -39.34 -10.37
C PHE A 21 -5.05 -39.78 -8.90
N LEU A 22 -3.99 -39.71 -8.10
CA LEU A 22 -3.94 -40.10 -6.69
C LEU A 22 -3.31 -38.95 -5.88
N PRO A 23 -4.05 -37.85 -5.60
CA PRO A 23 -3.49 -36.62 -5.03
C PRO A 23 -2.66 -36.81 -3.75
N ASP A 24 -3.07 -37.71 -2.86
CA ASP A 24 -2.34 -38.01 -1.63
C ASP A 24 -0.98 -38.68 -1.89
N GLU A 25 -0.94 -39.68 -2.79
CA GLU A 25 0.31 -40.34 -3.19
C GLU A 25 1.21 -39.39 -3.99
N PHE A 26 0.59 -38.54 -4.83
CA PHE A 26 1.31 -37.47 -5.52
C PHE A 26 2.00 -36.55 -4.51
N MET A 27 1.28 -36.06 -3.51
CA MET A 27 1.82 -35.14 -2.52
C MET A 27 2.96 -35.79 -1.73
N LYS A 28 2.81 -37.06 -1.33
CA LYS A 28 3.88 -37.82 -0.67
C LYS A 28 5.17 -37.85 -1.50
N HIS A 29 5.08 -38.21 -2.77
CA HIS A 29 6.25 -38.25 -3.65
C HIS A 29 6.78 -36.86 -4.01
N LEU A 30 5.91 -35.85 -4.09
CA LEU A 30 6.34 -34.47 -4.28
C LEU A 30 7.17 -33.99 -3.09
N ARG A 31 6.75 -34.25 -1.84
CA ARG A 31 7.53 -33.90 -0.65
C ARG A 31 8.93 -34.52 -0.70
N GLU A 32 9.03 -35.80 -1.06
CA GLU A 32 10.33 -36.49 -1.21
C GLU A 32 11.24 -35.80 -2.24
N ILE A 33 10.69 -35.34 -3.37
CA ILE A 33 11.45 -34.61 -4.39
C ILE A 33 11.89 -33.24 -3.87
N LEU A 34 10.97 -32.46 -3.27
CA LEU A 34 11.28 -31.12 -2.77
C LEU A 34 12.31 -31.18 -1.65
N GLU A 35 12.18 -32.11 -0.70
CA GLU A 35 13.12 -32.35 0.39
C GLU A 35 14.51 -32.80 -0.11
N PHE A 36 14.54 -33.61 -1.17
CA PHE A 36 15.79 -34.08 -1.77
C PHE A 36 16.59 -32.92 -2.40
N TYR A 37 15.89 -31.99 -3.06
CA TYR A 37 16.51 -30.85 -3.75
C TYR A 37 16.59 -29.57 -2.90
N VAL A 38 16.33 -29.64 -1.58
CA VAL A 38 16.47 -28.51 -0.65
C VAL A 38 17.84 -27.86 -0.82
N ASN A 39 17.86 -26.53 -0.92
CA ASN A 39 19.11 -25.79 -0.92
C ASN A 39 19.70 -25.69 0.50
N TYR A 40 20.47 -26.71 0.91
CA TYR A 40 21.07 -26.81 2.24
C TYR A 40 22.04 -25.67 2.61
N THR A 41 22.55 -24.90 1.64
CA THR A 41 23.39 -23.72 1.95
C THR A 41 22.61 -22.52 2.46
N LEU A 42 21.28 -22.54 2.36
CA LEU A 42 20.40 -21.47 2.84
C LEU A 42 19.74 -21.81 4.19
N ARG A 43 20.08 -22.92 4.85
CA ARG A 43 19.44 -23.42 6.09
C ARG A 43 19.82 -22.65 7.37
N THR A 44 19.85 -21.31 7.34
CA THR A 44 19.99 -20.48 8.54
C THR A 44 18.64 -19.93 9.03
N ALA A 45 18.36 -20.22 10.30
CA ALA A 45 17.37 -19.73 11.27
C ALA A 45 15.87 -19.61 10.94
N GLU A 46 15.43 -19.33 9.72
CA GLU A 46 13.99 -19.12 9.44
C GLU A 46 13.54 -19.94 8.23
N ASN A 47 12.48 -20.74 8.34
CA ASN A 47 11.93 -21.57 7.25
C ASN A 47 10.99 -20.79 6.30
N VAL A 48 11.33 -19.51 6.06
CA VAL A 48 10.51 -18.55 5.29
C VAL A 48 11.37 -18.02 4.13
N ALA A 49 10.80 -17.91 2.93
CA ALA A 49 11.54 -17.33 1.80
C ALA A 49 11.64 -15.79 1.95
N PRO A 50 12.72 -15.13 1.51
CA PRO A 50 12.82 -13.67 1.60
C PRO A 50 11.62 -12.98 0.93
N GLY A 51 10.85 -12.20 1.67
CA GLY A 51 9.63 -11.53 1.18
C GLY A 51 8.38 -12.42 1.07
N SER A 52 8.47 -13.69 1.42
CA SER A 52 7.34 -14.62 1.56
C SER A 52 6.90 -14.70 3.02
N ASN A 53 5.63 -15.01 3.25
CA ASN A 53 5.11 -15.34 4.59
C ASN A 53 4.82 -16.85 4.76
N LEU A 54 5.27 -17.67 3.82
CA LEU A 54 4.96 -19.10 3.76
C LEU A 54 6.16 -19.97 4.14
N LYS A 55 5.85 -21.19 4.60
CA LYS A 55 6.85 -22.26 4.69
C LYS A 55 7.37 -22.55 3.29
N THR A 56 8.68 -22.74 3.18
CA THR A 56 9.34 -23.04 1.91
C THR A 56 10.29 -24.22 2.04
N TYR A 57 10.33 -25.06 1.00
CA TYR A 57 11.36 -26.10 0.85
C TYR A 57 12.70 -25.52 0.38
N ARG A 58 12.73 -24.25 -0.05
CA ARG A 58 13.89 -23.58 -0.67
C ARG A 58 14.42 -24.38 -1.85
N THR A 59 13.50 -24.93 -2.63
CA THR A 59 13.84 -25.77 -3.78
C THR A 59 14.27 -24.88 -4.95
N PRO A 60 15.35 -25.20 -5.68
CA PRO A 60 15.75 -24.43 -6.86
C PRO A 60 14.61 -24.31 -7.89
N PRO A 61 14.39 -23.14 -8.50
CA PRO A 61 13.27 -22.92 -9.44
C PRO A 61 13.22 -23.92 -10.59
N ALA A 62 14.39 -24.39 -11.07
CA ALA A 62 14.49 -25.39 -12.12
C ALA A 62 13.79 -26.72 -11.79
N VAL A 63 13.70 -27.10 -10.51
CA VAL A 63 12.98 -28.30 -10.05
C VAL A 63 11.48 -28.13 -10.28
N LEU A 64 10.91 -27.00 -9.85
CA LEU A 64 9.50 -26.69 -10.08
C LEU A 64 9.18 -26.58 -11.56
N THR A 65 10.03 -25.89 -12.34
CA THR A 65 9.85 -25.81 -13.80
C THR A 65 9.85 -27.18 -14.45
N GLN A 66 10.74 -28.09 -14.05
CA GLN A 66 10.73 -29.45 -14.58
C GLN A 66 9.45 -30.20 -14.22
N ILE A 67 8.99 -30.11 -12.97
CA ILE A 67 7.73 -30.74 -12.53
C ILE A 67 6.55 -30.18 -13.33
N GLN A 68 6.44 -28.86 -13.47
CA GLN A 68 5.40 -28.19 -14.26
C GLN A 68 5.39 -28.69 -15.72
N ASN A 69 6.57 -28.85 -16.32
CA ASN A 69 6.68 -29.34 -17.71
C ASN A 69 6.12 -30.77 -17.87
N GLU A 70 6.40 -31.66 -16.92
CA GLU A 70 5.88 -33.03 -16.95
C GLU A 70 4.36 -33.09 -16.67
N LEU A 71 3.84 -32.18 -15.83
CA LEU A 71 2.40 -32.13 -15.51
C LEU A 71 1.53 -31.49 -16.59
N ARG A 72 2.12 -30.64 -17.45
CA ARG A 72 1.38 -29.76 -18.38
C ARG A 72 0.32 -30.49 -19.18
N PHE A 73 0.73 -31.46 -20.01
CA PHE A 73 -0.18 -32.17 -20.92
C PHE A 73 -1.25 -32.96 -20.15
N LYS A 74 -0.84 -33.64 -19.08
CA LYS A 74 -1.76 -34.45 -18.28
C LYS A 74 -2.82 -33.61 -17.59
N ALA A 75 -2.47 -32.42 -17.10
CA ALA A 75 -3.41 -31.47 -16.51
C ALA A 75 -4.39 -30.88 -17.56
N GLU A 76 -3.91 -30.61 -18.78
CA GLU A 76 -4.75 -30.11 -19.88
C GLU A 76 -5.76 -31.17 -20.34
N GLU A 77 -5.38 -32.45 -20.38
CA GLU A 77 -6.26 -33.57 -20.75
C GLU A 77 -7.25 -33.98 -19.64
N ASN A 78 -6.94 -33.68 -18.37
CA ASN A 78 -7.69 -34.18 -17.22
C ASN A 78 -8.05 -33.06 -16.22
N PRO A 79 -8.90 -32.10 -16.60
CA PRO A 79 -9.14 -30.88 -15.82
C PRO A 79 -9.78 -31.14 -14.45
N HIS A 80 -10.65 -32.14 -14.35
CA HIS A 80 -11.26 -32.52 -13.08
C HIS A 80 -10.22 -33.01 -12.06
N PHE A 81 -9.30 -33.87 -12.48
CA PHE A 81 -8.23 -34.37 -11.63
C PHE A 81 -7.15 -33.31 -11.37
N ALA A 82 -6.90 -32.41 -12.33
CA ALA A 82 -6.04 -31.26 -12.13
C ALA A 82 -6.56 -30.34 -11.00
N LEU A 83 -7.90 -30.15 -10.91
CA LEU A 83 -8.52 -29.40 -9.82
C LEU A 83 -8.33 -30.09 -8.47
N GLU A 84 -8.61 -31.39 -8.37
CA GLU A 84 -8.44 -32.15 -7.12
C GLU A 84 -6.99 -32.12 -6.63
N LEU A 85 -6.03 -32.29 -7.56
CA LEU A 85 -4.62 -32.20 -7.22
C LEU A 85 -4.23 -30.76 -6.80
N ALA A 86 -4.77 -29.74 -7.47
CA ALA A 86 -4.52 -28.35 -7.10
C ALA A 86 -5.04 -28.03 -5.69
N ASP A 87 -6.22 -28.56 -5.31
CA ASP A 87 -6.79 -28.39 -3.97
C ASP A 87 -5.86 -29.00 -2.90
N VAL A 88 -5.37 -30.23 -3.10
CA VAL A 88 -4.42 -30.87 -2.16
C VAL A 88 -3.09 -30.10 -2.06
N LEU A 89 -2.57 -29.61 -3.18
CA LEU A 89 -1.32 -28.82 -3.19
C LEU A 89 -1.49 -27.46 -2.50
N TRP A 90 -2.67 -26.85 -2.62
CA TRP A 90 -3.00 -25.58 -1.99
C TRP A 90 -3.09 -25.71 -0.46
N ASP A 91 -3.75 -26.77 0.01
CA ASP A 91 -3.98 -27.07 1.42
C ASP A 91 -2.69 -27.41 2.18
N GLU A 92 -1.69 -27.97 1.50
CA GLU A 92 -0.35 -28.19 2.06
C GLU A 92 0.31 -26.89 2.55
N GLY A 93 0.00 -25.76 1.91
CA GLY A 93 0.34 -24.42 2.42
C GLY A 93 1.80 -23.98 2.28
N ALA A 94 2.66 -24.78 1.65
CA ALA A 94 4.03 -24.38 1.31
C ALA A 94 4.06 -23.51 0.04
N LEU A 95 5.08 -22.66 -0.09
CA LEU A 95 5.27 -21.79 -1.25
C LEU A 95 5.30 -22.60 -2.55
N GLU A 96 6.18 -23.60 -2.63
CA GLU A 96 6.34 -24.44 -3.82
C GLU A 96 5.06 -25.17 -4.23
N THR A 97 4.28 -25.65 -3.26
CA THR A 97 3.04 -26.39 -3.54
C THR A 97 1.93 -25.46 -4.00
N ARG A 98 1.82 -24.26 -3.42
CA ARG A 98 0.87 -23.23 -3.89
C ARG A 98 1.21 -22.71 -5.28
N LEU A 99 2.49 -22.57 -5.62
CA LEU A 99 2.91 -22.24 -6.98
C LEU A 99 2.57 -23.34 -7.98
N LEU A 100 2.70 -24.62 -7.60
CA LEU A 100 2.24 -25.75 -8.42
C LEU A 100 0.71 -25.78 -8.56
N ALA A 101 -0.03 -25.50 -7.49
CA ALA A 101 -1.48 -25.40 -7.53
C ALA A 101 -1.92 -24.30 -8.51
N ALA A 102 -1.33 -23.10 -8.41
CA ALA A 102 -1.60 -21.99 -9.33
C ALA A 102 -1.25 -22.36 -10.79
N PHE A 103 -0.16 -23.09 -11.01
CA PHE A 103 0.19 -23.61 -12.33
C PHE A 103 -0.88 -24.57 -12.89
N LEU A 104 -1.36 -25.52 -12.09
CA LEU A 104 -2.40 -26.48 -12.51
C LEU A 104 -3.71 -25.79 -12.86
N LEU A 105 -4.15 -24.80 -12.07
CA LEU A 105 -5.30 -23.96 -12.40
C LEU A 105 -5.15 -23.30 -13.78
N GLY A 106 -3.92 -22.89 -14.12
CA GLY A 106 -3.60 -22.30 -15.42
C GLY A 106 -3.62 -23.27 -16.60
N ARG A 107 -3.80 -24.57 -16.36
CA ARG A 107 -3.94 -25.62 -17.40
C ARG A 107 -5.40 -26.03 -17.62
N ILE A 108 -6.30 -25.65 -16.73
CA ILE A 108 -7.72 -26.02 -16.79
C ILE A 108 -8.45 -25.12 -17.80
N PRO A 109 -9.35 -25.67 -18.64
CA PRO A 109 -10.13 -24.90 -19.61
C PRO A 109 -11.08 -23.92 -18.89
N PRO A 110 -11.28 -22.71 -19.42
CA PRO A 110 -12.11 -21.69 -18.78
C PRO A 110 -13.60 -22.08 -18.64
N GLN A 111 -14.06 -23.09 -19.40
CA GLN A 111 -15.42 -23.63 -19.31
C GLN A 111 -15.66 -24.49 -18.06
N GLU A 112 -14.61 -24.90 -17.35
CA GLU A 112 -14.76 -25.60 -16.06
C GLU A 112 -15.24 -24.60 -15.00
N GLU A 113 -16.54 -24.67 -14.68
CA GLU A 113 -17.25 -23.73 -13.79
C GLU A 113 -16.61 -23.61 -12.40
N ARG A 114 -15.92 -24.65 -11.96
CA ARG A 114 -15.24 -24.70 -10.66
C ARG A 114 -13.93 -23.91 -10.58
N LEU A 115 -13.37 -23.50 -11.72
CA LEU A 115 -12.08 -22.83 -11.81
C LEU A 115 -12.10 -21.42 -11.21
N LEU A 116 -13.01 -20.57 -11.70
CA LEU A 116 -13.04 -19.15 -11.33
C LEU A 116 -13.37 -18.92 -9.83
N PRO A 117 -14.31 -19.66 -9.21
CA PRO A 117 -14.54 -19.58 -7.77
C PRO A 117 -13.29 -19.89 -6.94
N ARG A 118 -12.48 -20.87 -7.34
CA ARG A 118 -11.21 -21.23 -6.66
C ARG A 118 -10.19 -20.12 -6.77
N ILE A 119 -9.92 -19.63 -7.98
CA ILE A 119 -8.98 -18.52 -8.19
C ILE A 119 -9.41 -17.31 -7.34
N THR A 120 -10.69 -16.95 -7.38
CA THR A 120 -11.22 -15.80 -6.63
C THR A 120 -11.04 -15.98 -5.11
N ALA A 121 -11.42 -17.14 -4.57
CA ALA A 121 -11.28 -17.41 -3.14
C ALA A 121 -9.81 -17.43 -2.70
N TRP A 122 -8.94 -18.08 -3.48
CA TRP A 122 -7.51 -18.19 -3.18
C TRP A 122 -6.81 -16.83 -3.26
N THR A 123 -7.13 -16.00 -4.26
CA THR A 123 -6.61 -14.63 -4.37
C THR A 123 -7.04 -13.74 -3.20
N GLN A 124 -8.25 -13.95 -2.65
CA GLN A 124 -8.72 -13.19 -1.47
C GLN A 124 -8.05 -13.63 -0.16
N GLN A 125 -7.70 -14.91 -0.03
CA GLN A 125 -7.12 -15.46 1.19
C GLN A 125 -5.60 -15.30 1.27
N ILE A 126 -4.91 -15.30 0.12
CA ILE A 126 -3.45 -15.30 0.07
C ILE A 126 -2.88 -13.90 0.32
N ARG A 127 -1.88 -13.83 1.21
CA ARG A 127 -1.11 -12.60 1.47
C ARG A 127 0.28 -12.62 0.86
N ASP A 128 0.73 -13.81 0.47
CA ASP A 128 2.04 -14.00 -0.14
C ASP A 128 2.07 -13.37 -1.55
N PRO A 129 2.99 -12.44 -1.84
CA PRO A 129 2.98 -11.69 -3.09
C PRO A 129 3.31 -12.56 -4.31
N GLU A 130 4.17 -13.57 -4.15
CA GLU A 130 4.58 -14.46 -5.25
C GLU A 130 3.42 -15.39 -5.64
N VAL A 131 2.76 -16.00 -4.65
CA VAL A 131 1.59 -16.85 -4.91
C VAL A 131 0.43 -16.01 -5.47
N ARG A 132 0.18 -14.81 -4.93
CA ARG A 132 -0.85 -13.91 -5.47
C ARG A 132 -0.59 -13.58 -6.93
N ALA A 133 0.65 -13.24 -7.28
CA ALA A 133 1.06 -12.99 -8.66
C ALA A 133 0.84 -14.22 -9.55
N ALA A 134 1.20 -15.41 -9.08
CA ALA A 134 0.98 -16.66 -9.81
C ALA A 134 -0.50 -16.92 -10.10
N LEU A 135 -1.40 -16.65 -9.15
CA LEU A 135 -2.85 -16.77 -9.37
C LEU A 135 -3.37 -15.79 -10.42
N LEU A 136 -2.90 -14.54 -10.39
CA LEU A 136 -3.37 -13.49 -11.30
C LEU A 136 -2.76 -13.58 -12.71
N THR A 137 -1.62 -14.26 -12.84
CA THR A 137 -0.90 -14.37 -14.11
C THR A 137 -0.98 -15.77 -14.70
N THR A 138 -0.46 -16.76 -13.97
CA THR A 138 -0.31 -18.14 -14.41
C THR A 138 -1.65 -18.86 -14.43
N SER A 139 -2.44 -18.75 -13.36
CA SER A 139 -3.74 -19.46 -13.28
C SER A 139 -4.78 -18.96 -14.27
N LEU A 140 -4.65 -17.71 -14.73
CA LEU A 140 -5.54 -17.11 -15.73
C LEU A 140 -5.03 -17.25 -17.17
N SER A 141 -3.91 -17.97 -17.40
CA SER A 141 -3.25 -18.02 -18.72
C SER A 141 -4.13 -18.55 -19.85
N ARG A 142 -4.88 -19.65 -19.64
CA ARG A 142 -5.82 -20.18 -20.65
C ARG A 142 -7.03 -19.28 -20.83
N MET A 143 -7.65 -18.81 -19.75
CA MET A 143 -8.80 -17.89 -19.82
C MET A 143 -8.47 -16.62 -20.63
N ARG A 144 -7.28 -16.06 -20.43
CA ARG A 144 -6.79 -14.89 -21.17
C ARG A 144 -6.70 -15.14 -22.69
N LYS A 145 -6.32 -16.35 -23.10
CA LYS A 145 -6.10 -16.73 -24.52
C LYS A 145 -7.36 -17.25 -25.21
N GLU A 146 -8.11 -18.09 -24.52
CA GLU A 146 -9.26 -18.83 -25.10
C GLU A 146 -10.58 -18.07 -24.92
N THR A 147 -10.70 -17.25 -23.89
CA THR A 147 -11.92 -16.50 -23.55
C THR A 147 -11.58 -15.07 -23.09
N PRO A 148 -10.93 -14.25 -23.95
CA PRO A 148 -10.44 -12.92 -23.57
C PRO A 148 -11.55 -11.99 -23.04
N GLU A 149 -12.77 -12.09 -23.57
CA GLU A 149 -13.92 -11.31 -23.09
C GLU A 149 -14.32 -11.67 -21.64
N GLN A 150 -14.29 -12.96 -21.30
CA GLN A 150 -14.56 -13.42 -19.93
C GLN A 150 -13.43 -12.97 -18.99
N PHE A 151 -12.18 -13.02 -19.46
CA PHE A 151 -11.04 -12.50 -18.72
C PHE A 151 -11.16 -10.99 -18.46
N LEU A 152 -11.53 -10.20 -19.48
CA LEU A 152 -11.74 -8.76 -19.35
C LEU A 152 -12.91 -8.42 -18.42
N THR A 153 -13.96 -9.24 -18.39
CA THR A 153 -15.05 -9.10 -17.43
C THR A 153 -14.55 -9.26 -15.98
N LEU A 154 -13.72 -10.27 -15.71
CA LEU A 154 -13.08 -10.46 -14.42
C LEU A 154 -12.17 -9.28 -14.04
N VAL A 155 -11.35 -8.79 -14.98
CA VAL A 155 -10.48 -7.63 -14.72
C VAL A 155 -11.31 -6.38 -14.43
N ARG A 156 -12.43 -6.16 -15.14
CA ARG A 156 -13.35 -5.04 -14.88
C ARG A 156 -13.93 -5.10 -13.47
N GLU A 157 -14.26 -6.28 -12.96
CA GLU A 157 -14.69 -6.46 -11.57
C GLU A 157 -13.59 -6.11 -10.55
N TYR A 158 -12.33 -6.44 -10.85
CA TYR A 158 -11.19 -6.06 -10.00
C TYR A 158 -10.90 -4.56 -10.05
N LEU A 159 -11.06 -3.93 -11.21
CA LEU A 159 -10.80 -2.50 -11.44
C LEU A 159 -12.01 -1.60 -11.16
N HIS A 160 -13.09 -2.14 -10.59
CA HIS A 160 -14.29 -1.37 -10.28
C HIS A 160 -13.96 -0.16 -9.37
N PRO A 161 -14.46 1.06 -9.66
CA PRO A 161 -14.08 2.27 -8.90
C PRO A 161 -14.33 2.19 -7.39
N GLU A 162 -15.40 1.51 -6.99
CA GLU A 162 -15.76 1.31 -5.58
C GLU A 162 -14.90 0.25 -4.87
N ARG A 163 -14.07 -0.51 -5.60
CA ARG A 163 -13.24 -1.61 -5.10
C ARG A 163 -11.74 -1.32 -5.26
N THR A 164 -11.31 -0.15 -4.81
CA THR A 164 -9.90 0.29 -4.91
C THR A 164 -8.88 -0.72 -4.35
N ARG A 165 -9.27 -1.54 -3.36
CA ARG A 165 -8.43 -2.60 -2.78
C ARG A 165 -8.07 -3.71 -3.77
N THR A 166 -8.89 -3.97 -4.78
CA THR A 166 -8.65 -5.02 -5.79
C THR A 166 -7.98 -4.49 -7.05
N TRP A 167 -7.71 -3.19 -7.14
CA TRP A 167 -7.10 -2.62 -8.34
C TRP A 167 -5.73 -3.22 -8.67
N SER A 168 -4.89 -3.49 -7.65
CA SER A 168 -3.62 -4.21 -7.84
C SER A 168 -3.84 -5.57 -8.53
N ASN A 169 -4.90 -6.29 -8.17
CA ASN A 169 -5.21 -7.58 -8.80
C ASN A 169 -5.56 -7.42 -10.27
N GLY A 170 -6.38 -6.41 -10.60
CA GLY A 170 -6.76 -6.10 -11.97
C GLY A 170 -5.56 -5.70 -12.82
N ILE A 171 -4.71 -4.80 -12.31
CA ILE A 171 -3.48 -4.36 -12.99
C ILE A 171 -2.55 -5.54 -13.26
N GLN A 172 -2.22 -6.30 -12.21
CA GLN A 172 -1.28 -7.43 -12.32
C GLN A 172 -1.83 -8.53 -13.23
N ALA A 173 -3.14 -8.80 -13.20
CA ALA A 173 -3.76 -9.72 -14.12
C ALA A 173 -3.65 -9.23 -15.56
N LEU A 174 -3.79 -7.93 -15.83
CA LEU A 174 -3.84 -7.36 -17.17
C LEU A 174 -2.47 -7.30 -17.87
N ILE A 175 -1.37 -7.13 -17.12
CA ILE A 175 -0.01 -6.96 -17.68
C ILE A 175 0.37 -8.03 -18.72
N PRO A 176 0.20 -9.35 -18.49
CA PRO A 176 0.56 -10.35 -19.49
C PRO A 176 -0.35 -10.34 -20.73
N MET A 177 -1.55 -9.75 -20.67
CA MET A 177 -2.40 -9.55 -21.86
C MET A 177 -1.90 -8.36 -22.68
N ILE A 178 -1.49 -7.27 -22.03
CA ILE A 178 -0.91 -6.09 -22.69
C ILE A 178 0.42 -6.44 -23.38
N ALA A 179 1.21 -7.31 -22.74
CA ALA A 179 2.50 -7.74 -23.27
C ALA A 179 2.37 -8.78 -24.42
N ASP A 180 1.16 -9.30 -24.69
CA ASP A 180 0.92 -10.27 -25.75
C ASP A 180 0.80 -9.55 -27.09
N SER A 181 1.70 -9.86 -28.04
CA SER A 181 1.69 -9.26 -29.37
C SER A 181 0.50 -9.70 -30.22
N ASP A 182 -0.15 -10.81 -29.87
CA ASP A 182 -1.29 -11.36 -30.60
C ASP A 182 -2.62 -10.70 -30.17
N PHE A 183 -2.61 -9.87 -29.13
CA PHE A 183 -3.81 -9.18 -28.66
C PHE A 183 -4.03 -7.86 -29.41
N GLU A 184 -5.11 -7.78 -30.20
CA GLU A 184 -5.35 -6.64 -31.10
C GLU A 184 -6.16 -5.49 -30.46
N ASN A 185 -7.02 -5.77 -29.48
CA ASN A 185 -7.99 -4.79 -28.95
C ASN A 185 -7.42 -3.92 -27.81
N LEU A 186 -6.28 -3.28 -28.05
CA LEU A 186 -5.65 -2.37 -27.09
C LEU A 186 -6.54 -1.19 -26.66
N PRO A 187 -7.38 -0.57 -27.51
CA PRO A 187 -8.25 0.54 -27.08
C PRO A 187 -9.12 0.20 -25.87
N ALA A 188 -9.72 -1.00 -25.83
CA ALA A 188 -10.51 -1.44 -24.70
C ALA A 188 -9.71 -1.56 -23.38
N ILE A 189 -8.40 -1.82 -23.46
CA ILE A 189 -7.49 -1.84 -22.31
C ILE A 189 -7.22 -0.42 -21.84
N PHE A 190 -6.95 0.52 -22.75
CA PHE A 190 -6.75 1.93 -22.41
C PHE A 190 -7.98 2.52 -21.71
N ASP A 191 -9.19 2.31 -22.26
CA ASP A 191 -10.45 2.73 -21.64
C ASP A 191 -10.64 2.13 -20.24
N LEU A 192 -10.23 0.87 -20.06
CA LEU A 192 -10.38 0.15 -18.80
C LEU A 192 -9.43 0.67 -17.71
N VAL A 193 -8.22 1.09 -18.07
CA VAL A 193 -7.18 1.50 -17.10
C VAL A 193 -7.06 3.00 -16.92
N GLU A 194 -7.57 3.81 -17.85
CA GLU A 194 -7.52 5.28 -17.79
C GLU A 194 -8.00 5.84 -16.43
N PRO A 195 -9.15 5.43 -15.85
CA PRO A 195 -9.59 5.95 -14.56
C PRO A 195 -8.63 5.63 -13.40
N ILE A 196 -7.88 4.53 -13.51
CA ILE A 196 -6.93 4.07 -12.50
C ILE A 196 -5.61 4.85 -12.62
N VAL A 197 -5.17 5.08 -13.86
CA VAL A 197 -4.01 5.92 -14.17
C VAL A 197 -4.29 7.38 -13.80
N GLU A 198 -5.51 7.87 -14.02
CA GLU A 198 -5.95 9.20 -13.61
C GLU A 198 -6.02 9.33 -12.09
N ALA A 199 -6.62 8.36 -11.39
CA ALA A 199 -6.67 8.36 -9.92
C ALA A 199 -5.27 8.28 -9.28
N ALA A 200 -4.33 7.59 -9.93
CA ALA A 200 -2.93 7.42 -9.54
C ALA A 200 -2.69 7.27 -8.03
N PRO A 201 -3.37 6.31 -7.35
CA PRO A 201 -3.23 6.15 -5.91
C PRO A 201 -1.79 5.79 -5.55
N SER A 202 -1.26 6.43 -4.52
CA SER A 202 0.14 6.21 -4.09
C SER A 202 0.42 4.77 -3.65
N THR A 203 -0.60 4.03 -3.22
CA THR A 203 -0.50 2.62 -2.82
C THR A 203 -0.21 1.68 -3.99
N LEU A 204 -0.44 2.11 -5.24
CA LEU A 204 -0.24 1.31 -6.45
C LEU A 204 0.95 1.79 -7.28
N GLN A 205 1.92 2.49 -6.70
CA GLN A 205 3.05 3.07 -7.46
C GLN A 205 3.79 2.03 -8.31
N ASN A 206 4.12 0.87 -7.75
CA ASN A 206 4.81 -0.19 -8.48
C ASN A 206 3.92 -0.79 -9.58
N ASP A 207 2.67 -1.12 -9.26
CA ASP A 207 1.71 -1.67 -10.23
C ASP A 207 1.45 -0.68 -11.38
N LEU A 208 1.30 0.61 -11.08
CA LEU A 208 1.11 1.67 -12.07
C LEU A 208 2.35 1.86 -12.95
N ALA A 209 3.55 1.79 -12.36
CA ALA A 209 4.79 1.86 -13.13
C ALA A 209 4.88 0.70 -14.13
N GLU A 210 4.64 -0.53 -13.66
CA GLU A 210 4.63 -1.72 -14.51
C GLU A 210 3.56 -1.64 -15.60
N LEU A 211 2.35 -1.20 -15.25
CA LEU A 211 1.25 -1.00 -16.19
C LEU A 211 1.61 0.00 -17.28
N ILE A 212 2.12 1.18 -16.91
CA ILE A 212 2.49 2.24 -17.86
C ILE A 212 3.61 1.76 -18.77
N VAL A 213 4.61 1.06 -18.23
CA VAL A 213 5.69 0.46 -19.02
C VAL A 213 5.13 -0.57 -20.00
N ALA A 214 4.18 -1.42 -19.57
CA ALA A 214 3.55 -2.42 -20.43
C ALA A 214 2.74 -1.75 -21.56
N LEU A 215 1.88 -0.79 -21.23
CA LEU A 215 1.09 -0.02 -22.20
C LEU A 215 1.97 0.70 -23.21
N TYR A 216 3.06 1.32 -22.74
CA TYR A 216 4.01 2.01 -23.60
C TYR A 216 4.74 1.06 -24.55
N ARG A 217 5.12 -0.14 -24.09
CA ARG A 217 5.75 -1.15 -24.94
C ARG A 217 4.78 -1.70 -25.99
N ALA A 218 3.50 -1.85 -25.64
CA ALA A 218 2.47 -2.34 -26.55
C ALA A 218 2.06 -1.28 -27.59
N SER A 219 1.81 -0.04 -27.15
CA SER A 219 1.46 1.08 -28.03
C SER A 219 2.04 2.40 -27.49
N PRO A 220 3.23 2.80 -27.95
CA PRO A 220 3.88 4.03 -27.50
C PRO A 220 3.04 5.28 -27.71
N ASN A 221 2.39 5.40 -28.88
CA ASN A 221 1.64 6.59 -29.26
C ASN A 221 0.40 6.77 -28.38
N GLU A 222 -0.39 5.71 -28.19
CA GLU A 222 -1.60 5.74 -27.34
C GLU A 222 -1.25 5.97 -25.88
N ALA A 223 -0.20 5.31 -25.37
CA ALA A 223 0.25 5.51 -24.00
C ALA A 223 0.72 6.95 -23.75
N ILE A 224 1.49 7.54 -24.67
CA ILE A 224 1.89 8.94 -24.59
C ILE A 224 0.66 9.85 -24.65
N PHE A 225 -0.27 9.60 -25.56
CA PHE A 225 -1.48 10.40 -25.73
C PHE A 225 -2.33 10.40 -24.45
N MET A 226 -2.66 9.22 -23.92
CA MET A 226 -3.41 9.06 -22.67
C MET A 226 -2.72 9.79 -21.51
N LEU A 227 -1.42 9.57 -21.32
CA LEU A 227 -0.68 10.20 -20.21
C LEU A 227 -0.61 11.72 -20.36
N LYS A 228 -0.44 12.25 -21.57
CA LYS A 228 -0.48 13.70 -21.83
C LYS A 228 -1.87 14.27 -21.59
N ASN A 229 -2.92 13.55 -21.98
CA ASN A 229 -4.30 13.95 -21.75
C ASN A 229 -4.61 14.02 -20.24
N ILE A 230 -4.33 12.94 -19.51
CA ILE A 230 -4.50 12.86 -18.06
C ILE A 230 -3.72 13.97 -17.36
N LEU A 231 -2.42 14.13 -17.66
CA LEU A 231 -1.58 15.14 -17.00
C LEU A 231 -1.92 16.58 -17.41
N GLY A 232 -2.45 16.78 -18.61
CA GLY A 232 -2.88 18.10 -19.11
C GLY A 232 -4.25 18.52 -18.57
N ALA A 233 -5.13 17.55 -18.31
CA ALA A 233 -6.48 17.77 -17.78
C ALA A 233 -6.57 17.64 -16.25
N ALA A 234 -5.52 17.12 -15.58
CA ALA A 234 -5.56 16.81 -14.16
C ALA A 234 -5.82 18.06 -13.29
N GLU A 235 -7.07 18.21 -12.86
CA GLU A 235 -7.44 19.06 -11.72
C GLU A 235 -6.89 18.50 -10.40
N ASN A 236 -6.52 17.21 -10.38
CA ASN A 236 -5.96 16.51 -9.23
C ASN A 236 -4.42 16.63 -9.18
N PRO A 237 -3.85 17.46 -8.28
CA PRO A 237 -2.41 17.63 -8.18
C PRO A 237 -1.66 16.35 -7.76
N MET A 238 -2.36 15.35 -7.19
CA MET A 238 -1.74 14.09 -6.77
C MET A 238 -1.37 13.18 -7.94
N THR A 239 -2.09 13.24 -9.06
CA THR A 239 -1.80 12.43 -10.25
C THR A 239 -0.43 12.77 -10.81
N ALA A 240 -0.15 14.07 -11.00
CA ALA A 240 1.16 14.54 -11.45
C ALA A 240 2.28 14.21 -10.44
N VAL A 241 1.99 14.23 -9.13
CA VAL A 241 2.96 13.87 -8.09
C VAL A 241 3.30 12.37 -8.14
N THR A 242 2.29 11.50 -8.20
CA THR A 242 2.50 10.05 -8.32
C THR A 242 3.25 9.74 -9.62
N MET A 243 2.81 10.28 -10.76
CA MET A 243 3.45 10.08 -12.06
C MET A 243 4.91 10.56 -12.07
N ARG A 244 5.22 11.68 -11.41
CA ARG A 244 6.60 12.13 -11.23
C ARG A 244 7.42 11.13 -10.44
N ARG A 245 6.88 10.60 -9.34
CA ARG A 245 7.60 9.66 -8.47
C ARG A 245 7.95 8.35 -9.18
N ILE A 246 7.06 7.83 -10.01
CA ILE A 246 7.26 6.57 -10.75
C ILE A 246 7.96 6.78 -12.11
N SER A 247 8.08 8.02 -12.58
CA SER A 247 8.75 8.32 -13.86
C SER A 247 10.18 7.79 -14.02
N PRO A 248 11.02 7.64 -12.97
CA PRO A 248 12.33 7.03 -13.11
C PRO A 248 12.31 5.60 -13.66
N ASP A 249 11.20 4.86 -13.44
CA ASP A 249 11.04 3.48 -13.89
C ASP A 249 10.58 3.39 -15.37
N PHE A 250 10.19 4.52 -15.96
CA PHE A 250 9.71 4.56 -17.35
C PHE A 250 10.88 4.45 -18.35
N PRO A 251 10.63 3.96 -19.57
CA PRO A 251 11.65 3.99 -20.62
C PRO A 251 12.11 5.42 -20.91
N PRO A 252 13.41 5.67 -21.20
CA PRO A 252 13.95 7.02 -21.42
C PRO A 252 13.18 7.87 -22.46
N PRO A 253 12.68 7.32 -23.58
CA PRO A 253 11.89 8.11 -24.53
C PRO A 253 10.57 8.61 -23.91
N LEU A 254 9.90 7.79 -23.10
CA LEU A 254 8.67 8.18 -22.39
C LEU A 254 8.97 9.26 -21.34
N GLN A 255 10.05 9.11 -20.58
CA GLN A 255 10.47 10.15 -19.62
C GLN A 255 10.67 11.51 -20.31
N LYS A 256 11.27 11.51 -21.51
CA LYS A 256 11.51 12.71 -22.30
C LYS A 256 10.19 13.37 -22.73
N GLU A 257 9.22 12.59 -23.19
CA GLU A 257 7.90 13.07 -23.62
C GLU A 257 7.08 13.70 -22.48
N LEU A 258 7.21 13.18 -21.26
CA LEU A 258 6.45 13.65 -20.10
C LEU A 258 7.19 14.72 -19.29
N ARG A 259 8.45 15.00 -19.59
CA ARG A 259 9.35 15.83 -18.77
C ARG A 259 8.74 17.18 -18.39
N ASP A 260 8.20 17.89 -19.37
CA ASP A 260 7.71 19.26 -19.16
C ASP A 260 6.36 19.28 -18.43
N LEU A 261 5.52 18.25 -18.63
CA LEU A 261 4.25 18.07 -17.90
C LEU A 261 4.48 17.66 -16.43
N LEU A 262 5.55 16.90 -16.18
CA LEU A 262 5.90 16.45 -14.84
C LEU A 262 6.80 17.43 -14.07
N ARG A 263 7.24 18.55 -14.68
CA ARG A 263 8.00 19.58 -13.97
C ARG A 263 7.16 20.11 -12.80
N PRO A 264 7.78 20.41 -11.64
CA PRO A 264 7.10 21.14 -10.58
C PRO A 264 6.67 22.49 -11.14
N GLN A 265 5.37 22.71 -11.34
CA GLN A 265 4.88 24.06 -11.55
C GLN A 265 5.02 24.81 -10.22
N PRO A 266 5.57 26.03 -10.21
CA PRO A 266 5.52 26.86 -9.01
C PRO A 266 4.06 27.05 -8.64
N LEU A 267 3.67 26.59 -7.45
CA LEU A 267 2.38 26.90 -6.86
C LEU A 267 2.23 28.42 -6.87
N ALA A 268 1.39 28.94 -7.76
CA ALA A 268 0.92 30.30 -7.65
C ALA A 268 0.20 30.38 -6.30
N ILE A 269 0.84 31.01 -5.33
CA ILE A 269 0.19 31.39 -4.09
C ILE A 269 -0.91 32.35 -4.51
N ALA A 270 -2.14 31.85 -4.61
CA ALA A 270 -3.30 32.72 -4.69
C ALA A 270 -3.29 33.54 -3.40
N LYS A 271 -2.86 34.80 -3.50
CA LYS A 271 -3.09 35.76 -2.42
C LYS A 271 -4.60 35.75 -2.16
N PRO A 272 -5.06 35.58 -0.91
CA PRO A 272 -6.45 35.84 -0.62
C PRO A 272 -6.76 37.27 -1.07
N ALA A 273 -7.88 37.46 -1.78
CA ALA A 273 -8.36 38.78 -2.13
C ALA A 273 -8.43 39.62 -0.85
N GLU A 274 -7.85 40.82 -0.89
CA GLU A 274 -8.05 41.80 0.17
C GLU A 274 -9.56 42.04 0.31
N PRO A 275 -10.11 42.03 1.54
CA PRO A 275 -11.52 42.34 1.71
C PRO A 275 -11.75 43.78 1.25
N ASP A 276 -12.74 43.97 0.37
CA ASP A 276 -13.21 45.30 -0.05
C ASP A 276 -13.62 46.10 1.20
N ASP A 277 -12.92 47.20 1.45
CA ASP A 277 -13.31 48.22 2.40
C ASP A 277 -14.59 48.91 1.91
N PHE A 278 -15.74 48.42 2.35
CA PHE A 278 -16.99 49.18 2.32
C PHE A 278 -17.52 49.37 3.74
N ILE A 279 -17.32 50.58 4.27
CA ILE A 279 -18.02 51.08 5.44
C ILE A 279 -19.35 51.66 4.94
N ASP A 280 -20.46 51.06 5.36
CA ASP A 280 -21.80 51.65 5.23
C ASP A 280 -22.01 52.66 6.37
N GLU A 281 -22.04 53.95 6.04
CA GLU A 281 -22.21 55.06 7.00
C GLU A 281 -23.66 55.26 7.48
N ASN A 282 -24.63 54.38 7.17
CA ASN A 282 -26.04 54.62 7.51
C ASN A 282 -26.78 53.47 8.24
N ALA A 283 -26.13 52.71 9.12
CA ALA A 283 -26.82 51.78 10.01
C ALA A 283 -27.12 52.40 11.41
N PRO A 284 -28.38 52.39 11.90
CA PRO A 284 -28.73 52.96 13.21
C PRO A 284 -28.28 52.05 14.37
N PRO A 285 -28.09 52.59 15.59
CA PRO A 285 -27.46 51.86 16.69
C PRO A 285 -28.45 50.87 17.34
N GLU A 286 -28.18 49.57 17.23
CA GLU A 286 -28.85 48.56 18.07
C GLU A 286 -28.23 48.52 19.47
N GLU A 287 -29.01 48.91 20.47
CA GLU A 287 -28.78 48.60 21.87
C GLU A 287 -28.97 47.09 22.11
N LYS A 288 -27.89 46.37 22.46
CA LYS A 288 -27.99 45.03 23.05
C LYS A 288 -27.22 44.94 24.37
N VAL A 289 -28.00 44.64 25.40
CA VAL A 289 -27.67 44.47 26.81
C VAL A 289 -26.52 43.48 27.01
N LYS A 290 -25.55 43.85 27.87
CA LYS A 290 -24.40 43.01 28.26
C LYS A 290 -24.84 41.88 29.20
N PRO A 291 -24.59 40.59 28.89
CA PRO A 291 -24.60 39.56 29.91
C PRO A 291 -23.23 39.48 30.61
N ALA A 292 -23.26 39.06 31.88
CA ALA A 292 -22.12 38.98 32.77
C ALA A 292 -20.95 38.18 32.20
N ARG A 293 -19.72 38.71 32.37
CA ARG A 293 -18.47 38.08 31.94
C ARG A 293 -18.22 36.78 32.72
N LYS A 294 -18.35 35.63 32.06
CA LYS A 294 -17.64 34.41 32.45
C LYS A 294 -16.14 34.60 32.20
N PRO A 295 -15.25 33.97 32.99
CA PRO A 295 -13.80 34.13 32.83
C PRO A 295 -13.39 33.67 31.44
N ARG A 296 -12.73 34.54 30.68
CA ARG A 296 -12.23 34.22 29.34
C ARG A 296 -11.06 33.25 29.48
N LYS A 297 -11.29 31.95 29.19
CA LYS A 297 -10.19 31.02 28.87
C LYS A 297 -9.33 31.66 27.78
N LYS A 298 -8.02 31.70 27.98
CA LYS A 298 -7.06 32.24 26.99
C LYS A 298 -7.25 31.44 25.69
N LYS A 299 -7.65 32.08 24.59
CA LYS A 299 -7.82 31.40 23.31
C LYS A 299 -6.46 30.87 22.86
N MET A 300 -6.34 29.56 22.64
CA MET A 300 -5.10 28.90 22.24
C MET A 300 -4.57 29.49 20.93
N ASP A 301 -3.26 29.73 20.83
CA ASP A 301 -2.61 30.15 19.58
C ASP A 301 -2.46 28.93 18.66
N ASN A 302 -3.45 28.75 17.79
CA ASN A 302 -3.48 27.64 16.84
C ASN A 302 -2.31 27.67 15.85
N SER A 303 -1.65 28.82 15.63
CA SER A 303 -0.49 28.92 14.72
C SER A 303 0.75 28.17 15.23
N ARG A 304 0.73 27.73 16.49
CA ARG A 304 1.74 26.85 17.11
C ARG A 304 1.28 25.41 17.24
N ILE A 305 0.27 25.01 16.48
CA ILE A 305 -0.13 23.62 16.31
C ILE A 305 0.32 23.18 14.93
N ILE A 306 0.98 22.04 14.83
CA ILE A 306 1.37 21.44 13.55
C ILE A 306 0.83 20.02 13.46
N TYR A 307 0.28 19.67 12.30
CA TYR A 307 -0.11 18.30 11.97
C TYR A 307 0.91 17.66 11.04
N LEU A 308 1.44 16.50 11.43
CA LEU A 308 2.35 15.66 10.68
C LEU A 308 1.58 14.45 10.17
N HIS A 309 1.37 14.40 8.87
CA HIS A 309 0.60 13.35 8.22
C HIS A 309 1.40 12.04 8.10
N GLY A 310 0.69 10.91 7.96
CA GLY A 310 1.29 9.59 7.76
C GLY A 310 1.95 9.41 6.39
N LEU A 311 2.62 8.28 6.19
CA LEU A 311 3.48 8.00 5.03
C LEU A 311 2.74 8.17 3.70
N GLU A 312 1.53 7.62 3.62
CA GLU A 312 0.68 7.57 2.43
C GLU A 312 -0.37 8.69 2.38
N SER A 313 -0.23 9.73 3.21
CA SER A 313 -1.19 10.83 3.31
C SER A 313 -0.52 12.18 3.03
N ASN A 314 -1.27 13.27 3.12
CA ASN A 314 -0.80 14.64 2.91
C ASN A 314 -1.59 15.62 3.81
N SER A 315 -1.31 16.91 3.67
CA SER A 315 -1.99 18.04 4.31
C SER A 315 -3.50 18.12 4.01
N GLN A 316 -3.96 17.40 3.00
CA GLN A 316 -5.36 17.33 2.57
C GLN A 316 -6.04 16.02 2.99
N SER A 317 -5.38 15.17 3.78
CA SER A 317 -5.99 13.96 4.33
C SER A 317 -7.18 14.27 5.24
N GLY A 318 -8.10 13.32 5.42
CA GLY A 318 -9.30 13.50 6.25
C GLY A 318 -8.97 14.06 7.64
N LYS A 319 -8.04 13.43 8.36
CA LYS A 319 -7.57 13.91 9.68
C LYS A 319 -6.97 15.32 9.60
N ALA A 320 -6.16 15.61 8.58
CA ALA A 320 -5.54 16.93 8.43
C ALA A 320 -6.60 18.03 8.21
N ARG A 321 -7.58 17.78 7.33
CA ARG A 321 -8.70 18.69 7.08
C ARG A 321 -9.55 18.86 8.33
N GLN A 322 -9.92 17.77 8.98
CA GLN A 322 -10.75 17.82 10.20
C GLN A 322 -10.05 18.59 11.33
N PHE A 323 -8.73 18.41 11.52
CA PHE A 323 -7.98 19.22 12.47
C PHE A 323 -7.88 20.69 12.03
N ALA A 324 -7.62 20.97 10.75
CA ALA A 324 -7.52 22.35 10.24
C ALA A 324 -8.85 23.10 10.35
N GLU A 325 -9.97 22.43 10.11
CA GLU A 325 -11.32 22.95 10.31
C GLU A 325 -11.59 23.26 11.78
N ARG A 326 -11.19 22.36 12.70
CA ARG A 326 -11.42 22.52 14.13
C ARG A 326 -10.45 23.48 14.82
N PHE A 327 -9.23 23.59 14.31
CA PHE A 327 -8.19 24.49 14.79
C PHE A 327 -7.68 25.42 13.68
N PRO A 328 -8.50 26.42 13.27
CA PRO A 328 -8.13 27.34 12.21
C PRO A 328 -6.80 28.04 12.52
N GLY A 329 -5.90 28.07 11.54
CA GLY A 329 -4.56 28.66 11.66
C GLY A 329 -3.45 27.67 12.02
N MET A 330 -3.75 26.40 12.28
CA MET A 330 -2.73 25.38 12.46
C MET A 330 -1.91 25.14 11.19
N VAL A 331 -0.69 24.65 11.36
CA VAL A 331 0.24 24.35 10.27
C VAL A 331 0.02 22.92 9.80
N THR A 332 -0.36 22.73 8.54
CA THR A 332 -0.55 21.43 7.91
C THR A 332 0.35 21.33 6.67
N PRO A 333 1.67 21.17 6.82
CA PRO A 333 2.56 21.12 5.68
C PRO A 333 2.56 19.74 5.04
N ASP A 334 2.87 19.71 3.74
CA ASP A 334 3.14 18.46 3.03
C ASP A 334 4.58 18.02 3.24
N PHE A 335 4.75 16.74 3.52
CA PHE A 335 6.02 16.06 3.68
C PHE A 335 6.16 14.98 2.62
N THR A 336 7.28 14.99 1.90
CA THR A 336 7.59 13.99 0.87
C THR A 336 8.96 13.37 1.09
N GLY A 337 9.20 12.17 0.53
CA GLY A 337 10.50 11.50 0.63
C GLY A 337 10.63 10.56 1.83
N SER A 338 11.87 10.14 2.08
CA SER A 338 12.31 9.27 3.19
C SER A 338 12.10 9.93 4.55
N PHE A 339 12.34 9.18 5.63
CA PHE A 339 12.31 9.73 6.99
C PHE A 339 13.23 10.95 7.13
N GLU A 340 14.47 10.86 6.67
CA GLU A 340 15.49 11.92 6.74
C GLU A 340 15.07 13.15 5.94
N GLU A 341 14.54 12.96 4.73
CA GLU A 341 14.08 14.04 3.86
C GLU A 341 12.91 14.78 4.50
N ARG A 342 11.96 14.06 5.08
CA ARG A 342 10.83 14.65 5.80
C ARG A 342 11.27 15.38 7.07
N MET A 343 12.23 14.84 7.81
CA MET A 343 12.82 15.53 8.96
C MET A 343 13.60 16.78 8.54
N ALA A 344 14.28 16.75 7.38
CA ALA A 344 14.94 17.92 6.80
C ALA A 344 13.95 19.01 6.38
N GLN A 345 12.74 18.65 5.94
CA GLN A 345 11.63 19.57 5.67
C GLN A 345 10.98 20.11 6.96
N LEU A 346 10.84 19.27 8.00
CA LEU A 346 10.21 19.65 9.27
C LEU A 346 11.02 20.70 10.05
N LYS A 347 12.35 20.52 10.11
CA LYS A 347 13.27 21.39 10.86
C LYS A 347 13.12 22.88 10.52
N PRO A 348 13.12 23.34 9.26
CA PRO A 348 12.97 24.76 8.94
C PRO A 348 11.56 25.31 9.24
N ILE A 349 10.51 24.48 9.16
CA ILE A 349 9.12 24.90 9.47
C ILE A 349 8.98 25.23 10.95
N LEU A 350 9.50 24.34 11.81
CA LEU A 350 9.49 24.56 13.26
C LEU A 350 10.54 25.61 13.67
N GLY A 351 11.67 25.65 12.98
CA GLY A 351 12.73 26.65 13.18
C GLY A 351 13.24 26.68 14.62
N ARG A 352 13.38 27.88 15.18
CA ARG A 352 13.75 28.11 16.61
C ARG A 352 12.54 28.43 17.49
N LYS A 353 11.34 28.28 16.95
CA LYS A 353 10.08 28.64 17.61
C LYS A 353 9.81 27.62 18.72
N LYS A 354 9.43 28.09 19.90
CA LYS A 354 9.02 27.24 21.04
C LYS A 354 7.50 27.14 21.13
N ASN A 355 7.06 26.33 22.10
CA ASN A 355 5.65 26.10 22.46
C ASN A 355 4.83 25.43 21.35
N TRP A 356 5.46 24.57 20.54
CA TRP A 356 4.77 23.79 19.53
C TRP A 356 3.89 22.71 20.17
N THR A 357 2.69 22.56 19.65
CA THR A 357 1.86 21.38 19.84
C THR A 357 1.97 20.56 18.57
N ILE A 358 2.56 19.37 18.65
CA ILE A 358 2.78 18.49 17.50
C ILE A 358 1.72 17.39 17.52
N ILE A 359 0.98 17.24 16.42
CA ILE A 359 0.05 16.14 16.21
C ILE A 359 0.63 15.27 15.10
N GLY A 360 0.97 14.02 15.38
CA GLY A 360 1.54 13.10 14.40
C GLY A 360 0.69 11.85 14.23
N SER A 361 0.29 11.54 12.99
CA SER A 361 -0.43 10.30 12.69
C SER A 361 0.46 9.28 11.98
N SER A 362 0.44 8.02 12.43
CA SER A 362 1.23 6.93 11.83
C SER A 362 2.71 7.31 11.67
N PHE A 363 3.23 7.36 10.44
CA PHE A 363 4.59 7.81 10.14
C PHE A 363 4.88 9.26 10.58
N GLY A 364 3.90 10.16 10.52
CA GLY A 364 4.01 11.49 11.11
C GLY A 364 4.12 11.46 12.63
N GLY A 365 3.60 10.40 13.28
CA GLY A 365 3.80 10.11 14.69
C GLY A 365 5.26 9.75 15.01
N LEU A 366 5.93 8.99 14.15
CA LEU A 366 7.37 8.73 14.25
C LEU A 366 8.17 10.04 14.12
N MET A 367 7.87 10.87 13.11
CA MET A 367 8.50 12.19 12.95
C MET A 367 8.32 13.08 14.19
N GLY A 368 7.09 13.16 14.70
CA GLY A 368 6.78 13.95 15.91
C GLY A 368 7.52 13.43 17.14
N THR A 369 7.62 12.11 17.29
CA THR A 369 8.37 11.46 18.37
C THR A 369 9.84 11.81 18.32
N VAL A 370 10.50 11.57 17.18
CA VAL A 370 11.93 11.83 17.01
C VAL A 370 12.25 13.31 17.15
N PHE A 371 11.42 14.20 16.62
CA PHE A 371 11.61 15.64 16.81
C PHE A 371 11.48 16.04 18.29
N THR A 372 10.46 15.52 18.98
CA THR A 372 10.17 15.89 20.37
C THR A 372 11.28 15.42 21.32
N CYS A 373 11.78 14.19 21.18
CA CYS A 373 12.87 13.71 22.02
C CYS A 373 14.17 14.48 21.79
N ASN A 374 14.46 14.89 20.55
CA ASN A 374 15.65 15.69 20.24
C ASN A 374 15.54 17.17 20.61
N HIS A 375 14.31 17.71 20.69
CA HIS A 375 14.05 19.12 20.93
C HIS A 375 12.93 19.37 21.97
N PRO A 376 13.02 18.78 23.18
CA PRO A 376 11.92 18.79 24.15
C PRO A 376 11.53 20.19 24.61
N THR A 377 12.47 21.14 24.63
CA THR A 377 12.20 22.54 25.03
C THR A 377 11.43 23.36 23.98
N GLN A 378 11.28 22.84 22.76
CA GLN A 378 10.49 23.49 21.71
C GLN A 378 9.04 22.99 21.69
N VAL A 379 8.78 21.79 22.22
CA VAL A 379 7.48 21.12 22.15
C VAL A 379 6.78 21.25 23.50
N ARG A 380 5.64 21.93 23.50
CA ARG A 380 4.74 22.05 24.65
C ARG A 380 3.98 20.74 24.89
N LYS A 381 3.48 20.11 23.83
CA LYS A 381 2.62 18.92 23.90
C LYS A 381 2.75 18.10 22.63
N LEU A 382 2.78 16.77 22.76
CA LEU A 382 2.81 15.82 21.64
C LEU A 382 1.53 14.98 21.64
N ILE A 383 0.91 14.84 20.48
CA ILE A 383 -0.28 14.01 20.28
C ILE A 383 0.05 13.02 19.17
N LEU A 384 -0.12 11.73 19.45
CA LEU A 384 0.23 10.63 18.57
C LEU A 384 -1.02 9.83 18.24
N LEU A 385 -1.28 9.64 16.94
CA LEU A 385 -2.48 8.95 16.44
C LEU A 385 -2.07 7.70 15.69
N ALA A 386 -2.29 6.53 16.29
CA ALA A 386 -1.82 5.22 15.78
C ALA A 386 -0.35 5.29 15.31
N PRO A 387 0.60 5.68 16.18
CA PRO A 387 1.94 6.09 15.75
C PRO A 387 2.83 4.91 15.35
N ALA A 388 3.59 5.05 14.27
CA ALA A 388 4.47 4.00 13.72
C ALA A 388 5.74 3.78 14.57
N LEU A 389 5.58 3.39 15.83
CA LEU A 389 6.65 3.15 16.81
C LEU A 389 7.00 1.66 16.89
N LEU A 390 7.45 1.08 15.77
CA LEU A 390 7.80 -0.33 15.66
C LEU A 390 9.31 -0.50 15.63
N ARG A 391 9.88 -1.12 16.67
CA ARG A 391 11.34 -1.32 16.78
C ARG A 391 11.92 -2.06 15.58
N ASP A 392 11.26 -3.09 15.08
CA ASP A 392 11.84 -3.91 14.00
C ASP A 392 12.03 -3.14 12.68
N HIS A 393 11.22 -2.10 12.45
CA HIS A 393 11.24 -1.31 11.22
C HIS A 393 11.95 0.04 11.38
N PHE A 394 11.94 0.62 12.58
CA PHE A 394 12.42 1.98 12.85
C PHE A 394 13.39 2.08 14.03
N ALA A 395 13.95 0.96 14.52
CA ALA A 395 14.86 0.93 15.68
C ALA A 395 15.99 1.97 15.58
N SER A 396 16.57 2.17 14.39
CA SER A 396 17.65 3.13 14.16
C SER A 396 17.28 4.58 14.49
N TYR A 397 15.99 4.93 14.45
CA TYR A 397 15.51 6.28 14.75
C TYR A 397 14.98 6.42 16.19
N LEU A 398 14.79 5.30 16.89
CA LEU A 398 14.14 5.23 18.20
C LEU A 398 15.11 4.98 19.36
N ASP A 399 16.41 4.99 19.09
CA ASP A 399 17.45 5.07 20.11
C ASP A 399 17.55 6.53 20.62
N LEU A 400 16.61 6.89 21.48
CA LEU A 400 16.38 8.26 21.95
C LEU A 400 16.28 8.28 23.48
N GLU A 401 16.73 9.39 24.06
CA GLU A 401 16.58 9.62 25.50
C GLU A 401 15.11 9.92 25.87
N PRO A 402 14.59 9.35 26.97
CA PRO A 402 13.24 9.64 27.44
C PRO A 402 13.05 11.12 27.79
N VAL A 403 11.87 11.66 27.51
CA VAL A 403 11.50 13.05 27.80
C VAL A 403 10.22 13.15 28.63
N SER A 404 10.04 14.28 29.32
CA SER A 404 8.86 14.57 30.14
C SER A 404 7.84 15.47 29.46
N VAL A 405 7.93 15.63 28.13
CA VAL A 405 6.97 16.40 27.33
C VAL A 405 5.59 15.74 27.47
N PRO A 406 4.54 16.49 27.86
CA PRO A 406 3.18 15.96 27.92
C PRO A 406 2.79 15.32 26.60
N THR A 407 2.52 14.02 26.62
CA THR A 407 2.26 13.22 25.43
C THR A 407 0.95 12.46 25.56
N VAL A 408 0.11 12.52 24.54
CA VAL A 408 -1.11 11.73 24.44
C VAL A 408 -0.99 10.79 23.24
N VAL A 409 -1.20 9.50 23.44
CA VAL A 409 -1.32 8.52 22.35
C VAL A 409 -2.77 8.08 22.25
N VAL A 410 -3.33 8.07 21.04
CA VAL A 410 -4.63 7.46 20.74
C VAL A 410 -4.40 6.28 19.79
N HIS A 411 -4.87 5.09 20.15
CA HIS A 411 -4.65 3.86 19.40
C HIS A 411 -5.90 2.98 19.35
N GLY A 412 -6.23 2.47 18.17
CA GLY A 412 -7.33 1.53 17.95
C GLY A 412 -7.00 0.10 18.36
N THR A 413 -7.94 -0.61 18.99
CA THR A 413 -7.83 -2.04 19.31
C THR A 413 -7.79 -2.93 18.06
N ALA A 414 -8.39 -2.48 16.96
CA ALA A 414 -8.45 -3.18 15.68
C ALA A 414 -7.47 -2.60 14.64
N ASP A 415 -6.39 -1.96 15.10
CA ASP A 415 -5.33 -1.47 14.22
C ASP A 415 -4.59 -2.65 13.55
N ASP A 416 -4.79 -2.79 12.24
CA ASP A 416 -4.20 -3.83 11.40
C ASP A 416 -2.89 -3.39 10.71
N VAL A 417 -2.46 -2.15 10.93
CA VAL A 417 -1.25 -1.57 10.32
C VAL A 417 -0.13 -1.43 11.35
N VAL A 418 -0.45 -0.90 12.52
CA VAL A 418 0.49 -0.74 13.64
C VAL A 418 -0.02 -1.53 14.83
N PRO A 419 0.64 -2.63 15.21
CA PRO A 419 0.27 -3.37 16.41
C PRO A 419 0.31 -2.50 17.67
N LEU A 420 -0.78 -2.54 18.44
CA LEU A 420 -0.99 -1.69 19.63
C LEU A 420 0.08 -1.88 20.70
N GLU A 421 0.28 -3.12 21.18
CA GLU A 421 1.19 -3.38 22.31
C GLU A 421 2.66 -3.04 22.00
N PRO A 422 3.24 -3.45 20.85
CA PRO A 422 4.59 -3.04 20.48
C PRO A 422 4.78 -1.52 20.42
N ALA A 423 3.82 -0.79 19.87
CA ALA A 423 3.88 0.67 19.82
C ALA A 423 3.73 1.31 21.21
N ARG A 424 2.89 0.72 22.08
CA ARG A 424 2.73 1.17 23.48
C ARG A 424 4.03 1.04 24.26
N GLU A 425 4.69 -0.11 24.18
CA GLU A 425 5.95 -0.33 24.91
C GLU A 425 7.03 0.70 24.56
N VAL A 426 7.11 1.11 23.29
CA VAL A 426 8.05 2.14 22.85
C VAL A 426 7.64 3.51 23.38
N ALA A 427 6.35 3.85 23.31
CA ALA A 427 5.86 5.14 23.82
C ALA A 427 6.09 5.29 25.33
N GLU A 428 5.81 4.26 26.12
CA GLU A 428 6.01 4.26 27.58
C GLU A 428 7.48 4.38 27.97
N LYS A 429 8.40 3.85 27.15
CA LYS A 429 9.85 4.02 27.35
C LYS A 429 10.31 5.45 27.05
N LEU A 430 9.76 6.08 26.01
CA LEU A 430 10.22 7.40 25.54
C LEU A 430 9.56 8.59 26.25
N PHE A 431 8.33 8.43 26.76
CA PHE A 431 7.55 9.54 27.32
C PHE A 431 7.16 9.26 28.77
N THR A 432 7.79 9.99 29.69
CA THR A 432 7.54 9.84 31.14
C THR A 432 6.26 10.54 31.60
N ASN A 433 5.72 11.46 30.79
CA ASN A 433 4.42 12.09 31.00
C ASN A 433 3.48 11.70 29.85
N LEU A 434 3.00 10.45 29.90
CA LEU A 434 2.22 9.81 28.84
C LEU A 434 0.80 9.49 29.31
N LYS A 435 -0.20 9.94 28.54
CA LYS A 435 -1.57 9.45 28.59
C LYS A 435 -1.83 8.58 27.37
N TYR A 436 -2.13 7.30 27.58
CA TYR A 436 -2.46 6.38 26.50
C TYR A 436 -3.97 6.13 26.47
N ILE A 437 -4.61 6.46 25.36
CA ILE A 437 -6.04 6.30 25.12
C ILE A 437 -6.22 5.17 24.10
N VAL A 438 -6.87 4.09 24.53
CA VAL A 438 -7.26 2.98 23.66
C VAL A 438 -8.73 3.11 23.31
N VAL A 439 -9.04 2.94 22.02
CA VAL A 439 -10.38 3.10 21.46
C VAL A 439 -10.74 1.87 20.63
N ASP A 440 -12.03 1.53 20.56
CA ASP A 440 -12.51 0.46 19.69
C ASP A 440 -12.65 0.95 18.24
N ASP A 441 -11.51 1.03 17.55
CA ASP A 441 -11.38 1.59 16.20
C ASP A 441 -10.22 0.90 15.46
N GLY A 442 -10.13 1.11 14.15
CA GLY A 442 -9.00 0.66 13.34
C GLY A 442 -7.89 1.72 13.22
N HIS A 443 -6.88 1.46 12.38
CA HIS A 443 -5.74 2.37 12.17
C HIS A 443 -6.14 3.81 11.81
N ARG A 444 -7.28 3.95 11.12
CA ARG A 444 -7.77 5.24 10.66
C ARG A 444 -8.38 6.10 11.78
N LEU A 445 -8.70 5.54 12.94
CA LEU A 445 -9.27 6.27 14.09
C LEU A 445 -10.49 7.13 13.69
N GLN A 446 -11.38 6.58 12.85
CA GLN A 446 -12.47 7.36 12.24
C GLN A 446 -13.56 7.73 13.26
N GLU A 447 -13.89 6.81 14.15
CA GLU A 447 -14.92 7.00 15.19
C GLU A 447 -14.32 7.76 16.38
N ALA A 448 -13.09 7.43 16.77
CA ALA A 448 -12.38 8.15 17.82
C ALA A 448 -12.24 9.66 17.52
N PHE A 449 -12.12 10.04 16.24
CA PHE A 449 -12.09 11.45 15.87
C PHE A 449 -13.41 12.18 16.15
N LYS A 450 -14.55 11.49 16.06
CA LYS A 450 -15.88 12.08 16.32
C LYS A 450 -16.19 12.14 17.82
N GLU A 451 -15.72 11.15 18.58
CA GLU A 451 -16.09 10.96 19.98
C GLU A 451 -15.18 11.69 20.97
N LEU A 452 -13.89 11.85 20.64
CA LEU A 452 -12.93 12.47 21.54
C LEU A 452 -13.06 14.00 21.56
N ASP A 453 -12.96 14.58 22.76
CA ASP A 453 -12.86 16.03 22.93
C ASP A 453 -11.44 16.51 22.60
N TRP A 454 -11.23 16.84 21.33
CA TRP A 454 -9.95 17.35 20.86
C TRP A 454 -9.57 18.71 21.47
N GLU A 455 -10.53 19.52 21.92
CA GLU A 455 -10.21 20.80 22.58
C GLU A 455 -9.61 20.56 23.97
N GLU A 456 -10.14 19.58 24.70
CA GLU A 456 -9.57 19.11 25.96
C GLU A 456 -8.19 18.46 25.74
N ILE A 457 -8.09 17.54 24.75
CA ILE A 457 -6.85 16.82 24.46
C ILE A 457 -5.73 17.78 24.02
N LEU A 458 -6.01 18.80 23.22
CA LEU A 458 -5.02 19.79 22.77
C LEU A 458 -4.83 20.96 23.74
N GLY A 459 -5.82 21.17 24.61
CA GLY A 459 -5.87 22.22 25.62
C GLY A 459 -4.72 22.18 26.63
N THR A 460 -4.57 23.25 27.39
CA THR A 460 -3.75 23.29 28.60
C THR A 460 -4.49 22.58 29.70
N ASP A 461 -3.81 21.67 30.40
CA ASP A 461 -4.13 21.41 31.80
C ASP A 461 -3.77 22.73 32.51
N ASP A 462 -4.76 23.59 32.74
CA ASP A 462 -4.60 24.85 33.46
C ASP A 462 -4.26 24.60 34.94
#